data_AF-A0A0P0SJG4-F1
#
_entry.id   AF-A0A0P0SJG4-F1
#
_cell.length_a   1.000
_cell.length_b   1.000
_cell.length_c   1.000
_cell.angle_alpha   90.00
_cell.angle_beta   90.00
_cell.angle_gamma   90.00
#
_symmetry.space_group_name_H-M   'P 1'
#
loop_
_entity.id
_entity.type
_entity.pdbx_description
1 polymer ?
#
loop_
_entity_poly.entity_id
_entity_poly.type
_entity_poly.pdbx_seq_one_letter_code
_entity_poly.pdbx_strand_id
1 'polypeptide(L)'
;MSIVGRFVGTLTAGILAFGAPLALAGTANAAPETTAAVTPAAATAPTQSVSTSTWDKLAKCESGGDWTTNTGDGFSGGLQFTPSTWKAYGGKGKPQNASKSEQIRVVEKVLDGQGWGAWPACSKKLGLA
;
A
#
# COMPACT_ATOMS: atom_id res chain seq x y z
N MET A 1 -21.92 3.58 40.07
CA MET A 1 -21.84 2.21 40.62
C MET A 1 -20.75 1.48 39.84
N SER A 2 -19.51 1.53 40.30
CA SER A 2 -18.87 0.50 41.14
C SER A 2 -18.89 -0.89 40.49
N ILE A 3 -17.74 -1.34 39.99
CA ILE A 3 -17.06 -2.51 40.56
C ILE A 3 -15.58 -2.44 40.18
N VAL A 4 -14.77 -2.32 41.22
CA VAL A 4 -13.33 -2.52 41.29
C VAL A 4 -13.08 -4.02 41.28
N GLY A 5 -12.13 -4.48 40.47
CA GLY A 5 -11.73 -5.89 40.41
C GLY A 5 -10.27 -6.04 40.00
N ARG A 6 -9.37 -5.66 40.91
CA ARG A 6 -7.93 -5.91 40.81
C ARG A 6 -7.69 -7.37 41.18
N PHE A 7 -7.38 -8.23 40.21
CA PHE A 7 -6.76 -9.52 40.46
C PHE A 7 -5.39 -9.58 39.79
N VAL A 8 -4.39 -9.49 40.67
CA VAL A 8 -3.01 -9.90 40.45
C VAL A 8 -3.03 -11.42 40.30
N GLY A 9 -2.55 -11.93 39.17
CA GLY A 9 -2.45 -13.36 38.90
C GLY A 9 -1.34 -13.63 37.91
N THR A 10 -0.10 -13.59 38.40
CA THR A 10 1.10 -14.07 37.73
C THR A 10 0.89 -15.54 37.35
N LEU A 11 0.87 -15.89 36.07
CA LEU A 11 1.05 -17.27 35.61
C LEU A 11 1.86 -17.28 34.30
N THR A 12 3.17 -17.35 34.54
CA THR A 12 4.14 -18.20 33.85
C THR A 12 3.85 -18.65 32.41
N ALA A 13 4.72 -18.19 31.51
CA ALA A 13 5.00 -18.83 30.24
C ALA A 13 5.51 -20.28 30.42
N GLY A 14 5.14 -21.13 29.47
CA GLY A 14 5.81 -22.39 29.13
C GLY A 14 5.19 -22.87 27.83
N ILE A 15 5.79 -22.61 26.65
CA ILE A 15 6.84 -23.42 26.02
C ILE A 15 6.59 -24.91 26.25
N LEU A 16 6.38 -25.66 25.16
CA LEU A 16 6.97 -27.00 25.06
C LEU A 16 7.56 -27.23 23.66
N ALA A 17 8.86 -27.53 23.70
CA ALA A 17 9.65 -28.10 22.64
C ALA A 17 9.33 -29.60 22.46
N PHE A 18 9.65 -30.13 21.28
CA PHE A 18 9.58 -31.54 20.92
C PHE A 18 10.71 -32.38 21.57
N GLY A 19 10.37 -33.57 22.07
CA GLY A 19 11.29 -34.66 22.46
C GLY A 19 10.61 -35.70 23.36
N ALA A 20 10.44 -36.95 22.89
CA ALA A 20 9.85 -38.10 23.62
C ALA A 20 10.96 -38.97 24.30
N PRO A 21 10.71 -40.09 25.05
CA PRO A 21 9.45 -40.75 25.49
C PRO A 21 9.46 -41.33 26.95
N LEU A 22 8.34 -41.98 27.37
CA LEU A 22 8.11 -43.01 28.43
C LEU A 22 6.95 -42.68 29.40
N ALA A 23 6.14 -43.71 29.71
CA ALA A 23 4.74 -43.63 30.13
C ALA A 23 4.45 -43.39 31.63
N LEU A 24 3.36 -42.67 31.94
CA LEU A 24 2.39 -42.97 33.02
C LEU A 24 1.05 -42.23 32.75
N ALA A 25 -0.06 -42.85 33.12
CA ALA A 25 -1.45 -42.44 32.85
C ALA A 25 -1.83 -41.02 33.32
N GLY A 26 -2.73 -40.34 32.59
CA GLY A 26 -3.37 -39.11 33.06
C GLY A 26 -4.22 -38.40 31.99
N THR A 27 -5.47 -38.10 32.32
CA THR A 27 -6.56 -37.60 31.46
C THR A 27 -6.51 -36.10 31.15
N ALA A 28 -6.95 -35.78 29.92
CA ALA A 28 -7.78 -34.62 29.51
C ALA A 28 -7.17 -33.27 29.07
N ASN A 29 -7.68 -32.86 27.89
CA ASN A 29 -8.03 -31.51 27.40
C ASN A 29 -6.97 -30.46 27.03
N ALA A 30 -6.83 -30.24 25.71
CA ALA A 30 -6.72 -28.90 25.12
C ALA A 30 -7.53 -28.85 23.82
N ALA A 31 -8.58 -28.03 23.79
CA ALA A 31 -9.45 -27.81 22.65
C ALA A 31 -8.77 -26.94 21.58
N PRO A 32 -9.10 -27.11 20.29
CA PRO A 32 -8.65 -26.21 19.24
C PRO A 32 -9.49 -24.92 19.28
N GLU A 33 -8.91 -23.81 19.73
CA GLU A 33 -9.45 -22.50 19.38
C GLU A 33 -8.86 -22.09 18.03
N THR A 34 -9.49 -22.58 16.96
CA THR A 34 -9.37 -21.97 15.64
C THR A 34 -10.02 -20.60 15.72
N THR A 35 -9.27 -19.59 16.15
CA THR A 35 -9.60 -18.21 15.84
C THR A 35 -9.63 -18.11 14.33
N ALA A 36 -10.84 -18.00 13.79
CA ALA A 36 -11.05 -17.71 12.39
C ALA A 36 -10.22 -16.48 12.04
N ALA A 37 -9.15 -16.68 11.29
CA ALA A 37 -8.48 -15.60 10.60
C ALA A 37 -9.56 -14.98 9.71
N VAL A 38 -10.10 -13.85 10.16
CA VAL A 38 -10.92 -12.99 9.32
C VAL A 38 -9.94 -12.45 8.31
N THR A 39 -9.79 -13.16 7.19
CA THR A 39 -9.19 -12.61 5.99
C THR A 39 -9.91 -11.29 5.77
N PRO A 40 -9.23 -10.13 5.74
CA PRO A 40 -9.87 -8.96 5.18
C PRO A 40 -10.20 -9.39 3.76
N ALA A 41 -11.49 -9.57 3.48
CA ALA A 41 -11.97 -9.65 2.13
C ALA A 41 -11.35 -8.44 1.45
N ALA A 42 -10.39 -8.69 0.56
CA ALA A 42 -9.85 -7.68 -0.30
C ALA A 42 -11.07 -7.12 -1.03
N ALA A 43 -11.52 -5.95 -0.59
CA ALA A 43 -12.50 -5.19 -1.32
C ALA A 43 -11.82 -4.92 -2.65
N THR A 44 -12.20 -5.67 -3.67
CA THR A 44 -11.83 -5.39 -5.04
C THR A 44 -12.49 -4.07 -5.35
N ALA A 45 -11.79 -2.97 -5.03
CA ALA A 45 -12.20 -1.65 -5.44
C ALA A 45 -12.39 -1.71 -6.96
N PRO A 46 -13.46 -1.11 -7.50
CA PRO A 46 -13.63 -1.06 -8.94
C PRO A 46 -12.34 -0.48 -9.53
N THR A 47 -11.68 -1.22 -10.42
CA THR A 47 -10.54 -0.71 -11.18
C THR A 47 -11.07 0.38 -12.10
N GLN A 48 -11.22 1.59 -11.57
CA GLN A 48 -11.58 2.75 -12.36
C GLN A 48 -10.38 3.05 -13.25
N SER A 49 -10.42 2.51 -14.47
CA SER A 49 -9.43 2.79 -15.49
C SER A 49 -9.51 4.28 -15.81
N VAL A 50 -8.53 5.04 -15.33
CA VAL A 50 -8.42 6.46 -15.61
C VAL A 50 -8.06 6.64 -17.08
N SER A 51 -8.84 7.45 -17.79
CA SER A 51 -8.59 7.69 -19.22
C SER A 51 -7.22 8.35 -19.45
N THR A 52 -6.57 8.06 -20.59
CA THR A 52 -5.36 8.77 -21.04
C THR A 52 -5.55 10.29 -21.05
N SER A 53 -6.75 10.77 -21.39
CA SER A 53 -7.07 12.20 -21.40
C SER A 53 -7.02 12.83 -20.01
N THR A 54 -7.35 12.07 -18.96
CA THR A 54 -7.24 12.52 -17.57
C THR A 54 -5.77 12.64 -17.17
N TRP A 55 -4.92 11.69 -17.59
CA TRP A 55 -3.47 11.77 -17.38
C TRP A 55 -2.85 12.96 -18.11
N ASP A 56 -3.35 13.29 -19.30
CA ASP A 56 -2.92 14.49 -20.03
C ASP A 56 -3.31 15.79 -19.32
N LYS A 57 -4.53 15.86 -18.76
CA LYS A 57 -4.96 17.02 -17.96
C LYS A 57 -4.11 17.15 -16.69
N LEU A 58 -3.81 16.04 -16.03
CA LEU A 58 -2.95 16.03 -14.86
C LEU A 58 -1.54 16.51 -15.23
N ALA A 59 -0.93 15.94 -16.28
CA ALA A 59 0.37 16.36 -16.76
C ALA A 59 0.40 17.83 -17.19
N LYS A 60 -0.70 18.33 -17.77
CA LYS A 60 -0.84 19.76 -18.09
C LYS A 60 -0.79 20.64 -16.85
N CYS A 61 -1.36 20.18 -15.73
CA CYS A 61 -1.31 20.88 -14.46
C CYS A 61 0.05 20.76 -13.76
N GLU A 62 0.69 19.59 -13.83
CA GLU A 62 1.94 19.27 -13.12
C GLU A 62 3.19 19.83 -13.84
N SER A 63 3.34 19.59 -15.13
CA SER A 63 4.53 19.96 -15.91
C SER A 63 4.24 20.96 -17.04
N GLY A 64 3.01 21.47 -17.14
CA GLY A 64 2.60 22.24 -18.32
C GLY A 64 2.36 21.35 -19.56
N GLY A 65 2.38 20.03 -19.41
CA GLY A 65 2.11 19.04 -20.45
C GLY A 65 3.35 18.52 -21.16
N ASP A 66 4.54 18.89 -20.69
CA ASP A 66 5.80 18.36 -21.19
C ASP A 66 6.14 17.06 -20.46
N TRP A 67 6.14 15.95 -21.20
CA TRP A 67 6.42 14.61 -20.69
C TRP A 67 7.91 14.30 -20.52
N THR A 68 8.77 15.21 -20.98
CA THR A 68 10.23 15.09 -20.97
C THR A 68 10.88 16.08 -20.00
N THR A 69 10.08 16.78 -19.19
CA THR A 69 10.56 17.79 -18.26
C THR A 69 11.53 17.22 -17.23
N ASN A 70 12.61 17.96 -17.00
CA ASN A 70 13.54 17.76 -15.89
C ASN A 70 14.10 19.13 -15.49
N THR A 71 13.41 19.82 -14.59
CA THR A 71 13.73 21.18 -14.13
C THR A 71 14.85 21.22 -13.08
N GLY A 72 15.27 20.06 -12.55
CA GLY A 72 16.28 19.96 -11.49
C GLY A 72 15.75 20.19 -10.08
N ASP A 73 14.43 20.24 -9.89
CA ASP A 73 13.75 20.33 -8.60
C ASP A 73 13.62 18.98 -7.85
N GLY A 74 14.13 17.90 -8.45
CA GLY A 74 14.04 16.54 -7.92
C GLY A 74 12.85 15.74 -8.46
N PHE A 75 12.03 16.33 -9.32
CA PHE A 75 10.93 15.68 -10.03
C PHE A 75 11.22 15.65 -11.54
N SER A 76 10.62 14.69 -12.24
CA SER A 76 10.82 14.57 -13.69
C SER A 76 9.64 13.90 -14.39
N GLY A 77 9.54 14.13 -15.69
CA GLY A 77 8.48 13.61 -16.55
C GLY A 77 7.19 14.43 -16.47
N GLY A 78 6.17 14.00 -17.21
CA GLY A 78 4.91 14.75 -17.33
C GLY A 78 4.11 14.84 -16.05
N LEU A 79 4.31 13.88 -15.15
CA LEU A 79 3.56 13.75 -13.91
C LEU A 79 4.41 14.04 -12.67
N GLN A 80 5.58 14.67 -12.88
CA GLN A 80 6.49 15.10 -11.81
C GLN A 80 6.78 13.95 -10.83
N PHE A 81 7.37 12.86 -11.31
CA PHE A 81 7.76 11.74 -10.46
C PHE A 81 9.08 12.03 -9.73
N THR A 82 9.17 11.65 -8.45
CA THR A 82 10.47 11.52 -7.77
C THR A 82 11.20 10.24 -8.24
N PRO A 83 12.55 10.20 -8.22
CA PRO A 83 13.30 9.00 -8.56
C PRO A 83 12.96 7.78 -7.67
N SER A 84 12.66 8.02 -6.39
CA SER A 84 12.31 6.97 -5.43
C SER A 84 10.95 6.35 -5.75
N THR A 85 9.92 7.17 -5.97
CA THR A 85 8.58 6.69 -6.37
C THR A 85 8.65 6.01 -7.73
N TRP A 86 9.32 6.60 -8.72
CA TRP A 86 9.49 5.99 -10.04
C TRP A 86 10.02 4.55 -9.96
N LYS A 87 11.10 4.36 -9.20
CA LYS A 87 11.71 3.04 -9.02
C LYS A 87 10.81 2.09 -8.20
N ALA A 88 10.16 2.60 -7.15
CA ALA A 88 9.30 1.79 -6.28
C ALA A 88 8.11 1.18 -7.04
N TYR A 89 7.56 1.91 -8.01
CA TYR A 89 6.41 1.45 -8.81
C TYR A 89 6.82 0.77 -10.13
N GLY A 90 8.10 0.42 -10.28
CA GLY A 90 8.61 -0.41 -11.36
C GLY A 90 8.98 0.35 -12.64
N GLY A 91 9.11 1.68 -12.56
CA GLY A 91 9.70 2.48 -13.62
C GLY A 91 11.19 2.16 -13.80
N LYS A 92 11.64 2.12 -15.06
CA LYS A 92 13.05 1.91 -15.40
C LYS A 92 13.72 3.23 -15.80
N GLY A 93 15.02 3.35 -15.54
CA GLY A 93 15.77 4.55 -15.89
C GLY A 93 15.25 5.81 -15.18
N LYS A 94 14.99 6.85 -15.97
CA LYS A 94 14.57 8.19 -15.52
C LYS A 94 13.21 8.53 -16.16
N PRO A 95 12.24 9.11 -15.42
CA PRO A 95 10.89 9.38 -15.94
C PRO A 95 10.89 10.20 -17.24
N GLN A 96 11.71 11.25 -17.32
CA GLN A 96 11.81 12.13 -18.50
C GLN A 96 12.31 11.42 -19.77
N ASN A 97 13.03 10.30 -19.62
CA ASN A 97 13.53 9.51 -20.74
C ASN A 97 12.56 8.35 -21.09
N ALA A 98 11.54 8.13 -20.27
CA ALA A 98 10.55 7.09 -20.49
C ALA A 98 9.47 7.57 -21.45
N SER A 99 8.92 6.66 -22.25
CA SER A 99 7.77 6.96 -23.10
C SER A 99 6.58 7.39 -22.24
N LYS A 100 5.67 8.19 -22.82
CA LYS A 100 4.42 8.56 -22.15
C LYS A 100 3.63 7.34 -21.67
N SER A 101 3.59 6.25 -22.45
CA SER A 101 2.91 5.01 -22.06
C SER A 101 3.57 4.32 -20.85
N GLU A 102 4.90 4.35 -20.76
CA GLU A 102 5.65 3.86 -19.60
C GLU A 102 5.29 4.69 -18.36
N GLN A 103 5.28 6.01 -18.50
CA GLN A 103 4.91 6.92 -17.42
C GLN A 103 3.46 6.71 -16.94
N ILE A 104 2.52 6.50 -17.87
CA ILE A 104 1.12 6.19 -17.54
C ILE A 104 1.03 4.85 -16.80
N ARG A 105 1.73 3.81 -17.25
CA ARG A 105 1.69 2.53 -16.51
C ARG A 105 2.21 2.66 -15.08
N VAL A 106 3.24 3.48 -14.86
CA VAL A 106 3.76 3.72 -13.50
C VAL A 106 2.78 4.58 -12.69
N VAL A 107 2.15 5.60 -13.29
CA VAL A 107 1.18 6.45 -12.59
C VAL A 107 -0.05 5.67 -12.14
N GLU A 108 -0.54 4.74 -12.96
CA GLU A 108 -1.68 3.89 -12.61
C GLU A 108 -1.38 3.04 -11.38
N LYS A 109 -0.16 2.50 -11.27
CA LYS A 109 0.26 1.77 -10.07
C LYS A 109 0.41 2.67 -8.84
N VAL A 110 0.89 3.90 -9.03
CA VAL A 110 0.96 4.88 -7.94
C VAL A 110 -0.45 5.23 -7.48
N LEU A 111 -1.39 5.43 -8.41
CA LEU A 111 -2.78 5.70 -8.11
C LEU A 111 -3.42 4.53 -7.35
N ASP A 112 -3.17 3.29 -7.75
CA ASP A 112 -3.67 2.10 -7.06
C ASP A 112 -3.11 1.99 -5.63
N GLY A 113 -1.84 2.35 -5.42
CA GLY A 113 -1.19 2.24 -4.11
C GLY A 113 -1.39 3.42 -3.16
N GLN A 114 -1.51 4.65 -3.68
CA GLN A 114 -1.54 5.89 -2.89
C GLN A 114 -2.83 6.69 -3.06
N GLY A 115 -3.63 6.37 -4.07
CA GLY A 115 -4.75 7.20 -4.50
C GLY A 115 -4.30 8.55 -5.06
N TRP A 116 -5.28 9.44 -5.27
CA TRP A 116 -5.04 10.78 -5.81
C TRP A 116 -4.30 11.73 -4.86
N GLY A 117 -4.03 11.29 -3.62
CA GLY A 117 -3.24 12.03 -2.64
C GLY A 117 -1.78 12.25 -3.05
N ALA A 118 -1.28 11.50 -4.04
CA ALA A 118 0.03 11.72 -4.65
C ALA A 118 0.12 13.02 -5.47
N TRP A 119 -1.02 13.57 -5.92
CA TRP A 119 -1.10 14.83 -6.69
C TRP A 119 -2.14 15.79 -6.10
N PRO A 120 -2.00 16.23 -4.84
CA PRO A 120 -3.11 16.81 -4.07
C PRO A 120 -3.63 18.15 -4.61
N ALA A 121 -2.78 18.94 -5.25
CA ALA A 121 -3.17 20.25 -5.79
C ALA A 121 -3.91 20.10 -7.13
N CYS A 122 -3.31 19.37 -8.07
CA CYS A 122 -3.87 19.21 -9.41
C CYS A 122 -5.03 18.24 -9.47
N SER A 123 -5.05 17.17 -8.66
CA SER A 123 -6.19 16.27 -8.58
C SER A 123 -7.45 16.98 -8.10
N LYS A 124 -7.35 17.84 -7.07
CA LYS A 124 -8.44 18.71 -6.61
C LYS A 124 -8.92 19.70 -7.68
N LYS A 125 -7.98 20.37 -8.36
CA LYS A 125 -8.33 21.30 -9.46
C LYS A 125 -9.09 20.62 -10.59
N LEU A 126 -8.80 19.33 -10.84
CA LEU A 126 -9.40 18.54 -11.90
C LEU A 126 -10.65 17.74 -11.46
N GLY A 127 -11.03 17.81 -10.17
CA GLY A 127 -12.18 17.07 -9.63
C GLY A 127 -11.95 15.55 -9.58
N LEU A 128 -10.70 15.12 -9.39
CA LEU A 128 -10.31 13.71 -9.36
C LEU A 128 -10.26 13.14 -7.92
N ALA A 129 -10.13 14.03 -6.92
CA ALA A 129 -9.97 13.71 -5.49
C ALA A 129 -10.86 14.56 -4.60
#